data_AF-A0A4Q7M8R9-F1
#
_entry.id   AF-A0A4Q7M8R9-F1
#
_cell.length_a   1.000
_cell.length_b   1.000
_cell.length_c   1.000
_cell.angle_alpha   90.00
_cell.angle_beta   90.00
_cell.angle_gamma   90.00
#
_symmetry.space_group_name_H-M   'P 1'
#
loop_
_entity.id
_entity.type
_entity.pdbx_description
1 polymer ?
#
loop_
_entity_poly.entity_id
_entity_poly.type
_entity_poly.pdbx_seq_one_letter_code
_entity_poly.pdbx_strand_id
1 'polypeptide(L)'
;MASGYDLEIDMTSLRELADDLQMIMEAFEDADDSAESARHAIGHDELSGVVEDFADKWRVKRGKMTEAVTTLQGVLQGVVDKFTEVDAELAKALEDASRSVGRG
;
A
#
# COMPACT_ATOMS: atom_id res chain seq x y z
N MET A 1 14.72 6.38 35.14
CA MET A 1 13.43 6.54 34.43
C MET A 1 13.70 7.28 33.13
N ALA A 2 13.65 6.57 32.01
CA ALA A 2 13.54 7.11 30.67
C ALA A 2 13.10 5.96 29.76
N SER A 3 11.82 5.58 29.82
CA SER A 3 11.20 4.84 28.73
C SER A 3 10.71 5.87 27.73
N GLY A 4 11.66 6.55 27.08
CA GLY A 4 11.37 7.22 25.83
C GLY A 4 11.07 6.13 24.82
N TYR A 5 9.92 6.21 24.16
CA TYR A 5 9.56 5.26 23.12
C TYR A 5 10.61 5.34 22.02
N ASP A 6 11.49 4.34 21.98
CA ASP A 6 12.45 4.14 20.89
C ASP A 6 11.67 3.57 19.71
N LEU A 7 11.02 4.47 18.98
CA LEU A 7 10.26 4.15 17.80
C LEU A 7 11.21 4.23 16.61
N GLU A 8 12.05 3.20 16.42
CA GLU A 8 12.81 3.03 15.19
C GLU A 8 11.85 2.64 14.06
N ILE A 9 11.42 3.63 13.27
CA ILE A 9 10.72 3.38 12.01
C ILE A 9 11.76 3.26 10.91
N ASP A 10 11.92 2.05 10.37
CA ASP A 10 12.71 1.83 9.17
C ASP A 10 11.91 2.28 7.93
N MET A 11 12.23 3.49 7.45
CA MET A 11 11.64 4.06 6.24
C MET A 11 11.93 3.25 4.98
N THR A 12 13.01 2.46 4.98
CA THR A 12 13.34 1.55 3.88
C THR A 12 12.36 0.39 3.87
N SER A 13 12.17 -0.27 5.02
CA SER A 13 11.20 -1.36 5.14
C SER A 13 9.75 -0.92 4.86
N LEU A 14 9.38 0.32 5.21
CA LEU A 14 8.07 0.86 4.87
C LEU A 14 7.90 1.07 3.35
N ARG A 15 8.95 1.48 2.64
CA ARG A 15 8.92 1.60 1.18
C ARG A 15 8.88 0.23 0.51
N GLU A 16 9.69 -0.71 0.96
CA GLU A 16 9.67 -2.09 0.46
C GLU A 16 8.28 -2.72 0.63
N LEU A 17 7.65 -2.53 1.80
CA LEU A 17 6.28 -2.99 2.02
C LEU A 17 5.27 -2.30 1.08
N ALA A 18 5.44 -1.01 0.79
CA ALA A 18 4.58 -0.31 -0.17
C ALA A 18 4.73 -0.88 -1.59
N ASP A 19 5.97 -1.17 -2.02
CA ASP A 19 6.26 -1.75 -3.33
C ASP A 19 5.70 -3.19 -3.43
N ASP A 20 5.84 -3.99 -2.38
CA ASP A 20 5.28 -5.35 -2.30
C ASP A 20 3.74 -5.33 -2.41
N LEU A 21 3.10 -4.39 -1.73
CA LEU A 21 1.64 -4.22 -1.81
C LEU A 21 1.20 -3.80 -3.22
N GLN A 22 1.99 -2.98 -3.91
CA GLN A 22 1.72 -2.60 -5.29
C GLN A 22 1.83 -3.79 -6.24
N MET A 23 2.88 -4.62 -6.12
CA MET A 23 3.01 -5.86 -6.90
C MET A 23 1.84 -6.83 -6.68
N ILE A 24 1.36 -6.93 -5.44
CA ILE A 24 0.18 -7.74 -5.11
C ILE A 24 -1.08 -7.19 -5.79
N MET A 25 -1.25 -5.86 -5.85
CA MET A 25 -2.38 -5.25 -6.59
C MET A 25 -2.31 -5.56 -8.08
N GLU A 26 -1.15 -5.38 -8.71
CA GLU A 26 -0.95 -5.67 -10.14
C GLU A 26 -1.23 -7.15 -10.46
N ALA A 27 -0.72 -8.07 -9.64
CA ALA A 27 -0.99 -9.49 -9.79
C ALA A 27 -2.48 -9.84 -9.64
N PHE A 28 -3.20 -9.11 -8.78
CA PHE A 28 -4.64 -9.27 -8.69
C PHE A 28 -5.35 -8.72 -9.92
N GLU A 29 -4.93 -7.61 -10.50
CA GLU A 29 -5.52 -7.04 -11.72
C GLU A 29 -5.34 -7.98 -12.93
N ASP A 30 -4.13 -8.49 -13.18
CA ASP A 30 -3.83 -9.43 -14.28
C ASP A 30 -4.68 -10.70 -14.24
N ALA A 31 -5.08 -11.13 -13.04
CA ALA A 31 -5.95 -12.28 -12.87
C ALA A 31 -7.42 -12.02 -13.30
N ASP A 32 -7.87 -10.78 -13.58
CA ASP A 32 -9.19 -10.50 -14.21
C ASP A 32 -9.16 -10.87 -15.66
N ASP A 33 -8.16 -10.34 -16.36
CA ASP A 33 -8.05 -10.47 -17.80
C ASP A 33 -8.02 -11.95 -18.19
N SER A 34 -7.37 -12.77 -17.36
CA SER A 34 -7.35 -14.23 -17.50
C SER A 34 -8.73 -14.88 -17.32
N ALA A 35 -9.51 -14.45 -16.32
CA ALA A 35 -10.84 -15.01 -16.03
C ALA A 35 -11.89 -14.59 -17.07
N GLU A 36 -11.89 -13.33 -17.49
CA GLU A 36 -12.77 -12.84 -18.56
C GLU A 36 -12.46 -13.51 -19.90
N SER A 37 -11.18 -13.69 -20.22
CA SER A 37 -10.74 -14.39 -21.43
C SER A 37 -11.17 -15.86 -21.42
N ALA A 38 -11.06 -16.53 -20.27
CA ALA A 38 -11.49 -17.92 -20.12
C ALA A 38 -13.00 -18.08 -20.34
N ARG A 39 -13.81 -17.12 -19.86
CA ARG A 39 -15.27 -17.11 -20.06
C ARG A 39 -15.66 -17.08 -21.54
N HIS A 40 -14.92 -16.33 -22.36
CA HIS A 40 -15.20 -16.20 -23.80
C HIS A 40 -14.76 -17.43 -24.62
N ALA A 41 -13.89 -18.27 -24.07
CA ALA A 41 -13.33 -19.44 -24.77
C ALA A 41 -14.15 -20.73 -24.61
N ILE A 42 -15.12 -20.77 -23.69
CA ILE A 42 -15.84 -22.00 -23.33
C ILE A 42 -17.12 -22.15 -24.17
N GLY A 43 -17.13 -23.15 -25.06
CA GLY A 43 -18.26 -23.48 -25.95
C GLY A 43 -19.27 -24.50 -25.39
N HIS A 44 -19.40 -24.64 -24.07
CA HIS A 44 -20.30 -25.62 -23.43
C HIS A 44 -21.10 -24.97 -22.28
N ASP A 45 -22.43 -24.96 -22.38
CA ASP A 45 -23.33 -24.16 -21.50
C ASP A 45 -23.16 -24.47 -20.01
N GLU A 46 -23.05 -25.75 -19.64
CA GLU A 46 -22.91 -26.15 -18.23
C GLU A 46 -21.56 -25.75 -17.62
N LEU A 47 -20.49 -25.74 -18.44
CA LEU A 47 -19.17 -25.29 -18.00
C LEU A 47 -19.09 -23.76 -17.96
N SER A 48 -19.85 -23.09 -18.83
CA SER A 48 -20.00 -21.63 -18.82
C SER A 48 -20.58 -21.12 -17.51
N GLY A 49 -21.65 -21.74 -17.00
CA GLY A 49 -22.28 -21.33 -15.74
C GLY A 49 -21.38 -21.48 -14.51
N VAL A 50 -20.57 -22.55 -14.44
CA VAL A 50 -19.59 -22.72 -13.35
C VAL A 50 -18.46 -21.70 -13.43
N VAL A 51 -17.99 -21.40 -14.64
CA VAL A 51 -16.94 -20.38 -14.85
C VAL A 51 -17.46 -18.97 -14.59
N GLU A 52 -18.72 -18.69 -14.90
CA GLU A 52 -19.38 -17.42 -14.59
C GLU A 52 -19.53 -17.23 -13.07
N ASP A 53 -20.03 -18.23 -12.34
CA ASP A 53 -20.14 -18.18 -10.87
C ASP A 53 -18.75 -18.05 -10.20
N PHE A 54 -17.73 -18.73 -10.74
CA PHE A 54 -16.35 -18.54 -10.28
C PHE A 54 -15.86 -17.12 -10.54
N ALA A 55 -16.04 -16.59 -11.76
CA ALA A 55 -15.60 -15.26 -12.14
C ALA A 55 -16.26 -14.18 -11.28
N ASP A 56 -17.56 -14.29 -11.02
CA ASP A 56 -18.31 -13.36 -10.16
C ASP A 56 -17.79 -13.37 -8.72
N LYS A 57 -17.62 -14.57 -8.14
CA LYS A 57 -17.08 -14.72 -6.78
C LYS A 57 -15.65 -14.21 -6.68
N TRP A 58 -14.84 -14.47 -7.69
CA TRP A 58 -13.46 -14.01 -7.78
C TRP A 58 -13.40 -12.48 -7.85
N ARG A 59 -14.20 -11.86 -8.71
CA ARG A 59 -14.33 -10.39 -8.80
C ARG A 59 -14.70 -9.76 -7.47
N VAL A 60 -15.70 -10.30 -6.76
CA VAL A 60 -16.10 -9.80 -5.43
C VAL A 60 -14.97 -9.97 -4.41
N LYS A 61 -14.34 -11.14 -4.36
CA LYS A 61 -13.28 -11.42 -3.39
C LYS A 61 -12.06 -10.51 -3.63
N ARG A 62 -11.68 -10.33 -4.89
CA ARG A 62 -10.59 -9.46 -5.28
C ARG A 62 -10.87 -8.00 -4.98
N GLY A 63 -12.07 -7.49 -5.29
CA GLY A 63 -12.43 -6.11 -4.96
C GLY A 63 -12.22 -5.79 -3.48
N LYS A 64 -12.56 -6.72 -2.59
CA LYS A 64 -12.29 -6.60 -1.14
C LYS A 64 -10.80 -6.64 -0.79
N MET A 65 -10.01 -7.44 -1.50
CA MET A 65 -8.56 -7.51 -1.30
C MET A 65 -7.87 -6.24 -1.77
N THR A 66 -8.23 -5.73 -2.95
CA THR A 66 -7.75 -4.45 -3.47
C THR A 66 -8.09 -3.32 -2.51
N GLU A 67 -9.33 -3.22 -2.03
CA GLU A 67 -9.74 -2.20 -1.05
C GLU A 67 -8.90 -2.27 0.25
N ALA A 68 -8.64 -3.47 0.76
CA ALA A 68 -7.82 -3.65 1.95
C ALA A 68 -6.36 -3.23 1.72
N VAL A 69 -5.79 -3.56 0.56
CA VAL A 69 -4.43 -3.18 0.19
C VAL A 69 -4.31 -1.67 -0.01
N THR A 70 -5.25 -1.04 -0.72
CA THR A 70 -5.29 0.42 -0.88
C THR A 70 -5.41 1.13 0.48
N THR A 71 -6.22 0.59 1.39
CA THR A 71 -6.33 1.13 2.76
C THR A 71 -4.99 1.06 3.49
N LEU A 72 -4.31 -0.09 3.42
CA LEU A 72 -3.01 -0.28 4.05
C LEU A 72 -1.96 0.67 3.46
N GLN A 73 -1.92 0.82 2.14
CA GLN A 73 -1.04 1.77 1.46
C GLN A 73 -1.28 3.21 1.94
N GLY A 74 -2.54 3.63 2.08
CA GLY A 74 -2.89 4.94 2.61
C GLY A 74 -2.42 5.17 4.05
N VAL A 75 -2.50 4.14 4.90
CA VAL A 75 -1.97 4.21 6.28
C VAL A 75 -0.45 4.35 6.27
N LEU A 76 0.26 3.54 5.47
CA LEU A 76 1.72 3.58 5.36
C LEU A 76 2.20 4.94 4.85
N GLN A 77 1.56 5.47 3.81
CA GLN A 77 1.87 6.81 3.30
C GLN A 77 1.65 7.88 4.37
N GLY A 78 0.55 7.81 5.12
CA GLY A 78 0.28 8.73 6.22
C GLY A 78 1.29 8.66 7.36
N VAL A 79 1.94 7.52 7.59
CA VAL A 79 3.06 7.41 8.53
C VAL A 79 4.30 8.09 7.95
N VAL A 80 4.67 7.77 6.72
CA VAL A 80 5.84 8.36 6.05
C VAL A 80 5.75 9.89 5.98
N ASP A 81 4.58 10.42 5.61
CA ASP A 81 4.35 11.87 5.50
C ASP A 81 4.55 12.57 6.84
N LYS A 82 3.96 12.03 7.92
CA LYS A 82 4.07 12.62 9.26
C LYS A 82 5.49 12.62 9.80
N PHE A 83 6.23 11.54 9.60
CA PHE A 83 7.62 11.49 10.04
C PHE A 83 8.50 12.44 9.22
N THR A 84 8.30 12.52 7.91
CA THR A 84 9.03 13.44 7.05
C THR A 84 8.75 14.90 7.45
N GLU A 85 7.51 15.24 7.76
CA GLU A 85 7.10 16.55 8.25
C GLU A 85 7.79 16.89 9.58
N VAL A 86 7.71 15.99 10.57
CA VAL A 86 8.32 16.19 11.89
C VAL A 86 9.84 16.33 11.79
N ASP A 87 10.51 15.51 10.98
CA ASP A 87 11.96 15.59 10.76
C ASP A 87 12.37 16.92 10.12
N ALA A 88 11.60 17.40 9.13
CA ALA A 88 11.85 18.68 8.48
C ALA A 88 11.67 19.86 9.45
N GLU A 89 10.65 19.82 10.29
CA GLU A 89 10.42 20.85 11.33
C GLU A 89 11.55 20.88 12.36
N LEU A 90 11.99 19.70 12.84
CA LEU A 90 13.10 19.57 13.78
C LEU A 90 14.41 20.08 13.19
N ALA A 91 14.73 19.69 11.95
CA ALA A 91 15.93 20.15 11.25
C ALA A 91 15.95 21.67 11.09
N LYS A 92 14.80 22.26 10.73
CA LYS A 92 14.65 23.72 10.61
C LYS A 92 14.84 24.43 11.95
N ALA A 93 14.23 23.90 13.02
CA ALA A 93 14.38 24.47 14.36
C ALA A 93 15.85 24.44 14.83
N LEU A 94 16.57 23.36 14.52
CA LEU A 94 17.99 23.23 14.84
C LEU A 94 18.85 24.21 14.04
N GLU A 95 18.56 24.41 12.75
CA GLU A 95 19.26 25.39 11.91
C GLU A 95 19.03 26.82 12.40
N ASP A 96 17.79 27.17 12.76
CA ASP A 96 17.45 28.48 13.29
C ASP A 96 18.11 28.74 14.65
N ALA A 97 18.14 27.73 15.54
CA ALA A 97 18.88 27.79 16.80
C ALA A 97 20.38 28.05 16.57
N SER A 98 21.01 27.32 15.64
CA SER A 98 22.42 27.49 15.28
C SER A 98 22.72 28.89 14.72
N ARG A 99 21.86 29.41 13.84
CA ARG A 99 21.98 30.79 13.32
C ARG A 99 21.82 31.86 14.40
N SER A 100 21.01 31.61 15.42
CA SER A 100 20.83 32.55 16.53
C SER A 100 22.05 32.61 17.45
N VAL A 101 22.71 31.47 17.67
CA VAL A 101 23.93 31.34 18.48
C VAL A 101 25.16 31.95 17.77
N GLY A 102 25.27 31.80 16.45
CA GLY A 102 26.36 32.41 15.67
C GLY A 102 26.28 33.93 15.51
N ARG A 103 25.24 34.58 16.03
CA ARG A 103 25.01 36.04 15.95
C ARG A 103 25.09 36.73 17.33
N GLY A 104 25.55 36.02 18.36
CA GLY A 104 25.79 36.53 19.72
C GLY A 104 27.25 36.86 19.99
#